data_AF-A0ABD5KN82-F1
#
_entry.id   AF-A0ABD5KN82-F1
#
_cell.length_a   1.000
_cell.length_b   1.000
_cell.length_c   1.000
_cell.angle_alpha   90.00
_cell.angle_beta   90.00
_cell.angle_gamma   90.00
#
_symmetry.space_group_name_H-M   'P 1'
#
loop_
_entity.id
_entity.type
_entity.pdbx_description
1 polymer ?
#
loop_
_entity_poly.entity_id
_entity_poly.type
_entity_poly.pdbx_seq_one_letter_code
_entity_poly.pdbx_strand_id
1 'polypeptide(L)'
;MQKSSFDQIASSFHPLIVSMIKKFHIYKDYDEYYQIALIGLWRAYQKFDESKGSFSAYAYTTVRGTILSHLKGTILYEERETPAEQNLLSLNEDLALPVPLESEIIKQHIEHLTGREKIYVIEHLLEGYSYKDIAYKYGVSTGAVKNWGKSARKKLKASLLQE
;
A
#
# COMPACT_ATOMS: atom_id res chain seq x y z
N MET A 1 5.40 7.25 -28.91
CA MET A 1 6.00 6.56 -27.74
C MET A 1 5.84 5.06 -27.94
N GLN A 2 6.90 4.25 -27.88
CA GLN A 2 6.76 2.78 -27.89
C GLN A 2 5.94 2.39 -26.66
N LYS A 3 4.74 1.86 -26.87
CA LYS A 3 3.95 1.25 -25.80
C LYS A 3 4.74 0.06 -25.27
N SER A 4 5.35 0.18 -24.09
CA SER A 4 5.86 -0.98 -23.36
C SER A 4 4.77 -2.04 -23.28
N SER A 5 5.12 -3.32 -23.40
CA SER A 5 4.10 -4.37 -23.23
C SER A 5 3.47 -4.21 -21.85
N PHE A 6 2.16 -4.47 -21.75
CA PHE A 6 1.48 -4.43 -20.46
C PHE A 6 2.13 -5.36 -19.45
N ASP A 7 2.70 -6.49 -19.88
CA ASP A 7 3.42 -7.42 -19.00
C ASP A 7 4.59 -6.74 -18.28
N GLN A 8 5.30 -5.84 -18.96
CA GLN A 8 6.41 -5.08 -18.37
C GLN A 8 5.90 -4.06 -17.34
N ILE A 9 4.78 -3.40 -17.66
CA ILE A 9 4.14 -2.47 -16.74
C ILE A 9 3.61 -3.23 -15.51
N ALA A 10 2.87 -4.32 -15.70
CA ALA A 10 2.36 -5.17 -14.64
C ALA A 10 3.49 -5.66 -13.72
N SER A 11 4.60 -6.11 -14.29
CA SER A 11 5.80 -6.51 -13.53
C SER A 11 6.35 -5.36 -12.68
N SER A 12 6.44 -4.15 -13.24
CA SER A 12 6.93 -2.98 -12.49
C SER A 12 5.99 -2.50 -11.37
N PHE A 13 4.69 -2.74 -11.51
CA PHE A 13 3.67 -2.37 -10.51
C PHE A 13 3.36 -3.49 -9.52
N HIS A 14 3.87 -4.71 -9.72
CA HIS A 14 3.67 -5.84 -8.83
C HIS A 14 3.97 -5.48 -7.35
N PRO A 15 5.12 -4.88 -6.98
CA PRO A 15 5.40 -4.54 -5.58
C PRO A 15 4.37 -3.59 -4.95
N LEU A 16 3.83 -2.67 -5.76
CA LEU A 16 2.81 -1.71 -5.34
C LEU A 16 1.46 -2.41 -5.13
N ILE A 17 1.08 -3.32 -6.02
CA ILE A 17 -0.15 -4.10 -5.89
C ILE A 17 -0.10 -4.97 -4.62
N VAL A 18 0.99 -5.71 -4.43
CA VAL A 18 1.20 -6.53 -3.23
C VAL A 18 1.12 -5.68 -1.97
N SER A 19 1.78 -4.51 -1.96
CA SER A 19 1.72 -3.58 -0.83
C SER A 19 0.29 -3.09 -0.55
N MET A 20 -0.51 -2.80 -1.58
CA MET A 20 -1.91 -2.38 -1.40
C MET A 20 -2.78 -3.49 -0.82
N ILE A 21 -2.66 -4.72 -1.32
CA ILE A 21 -3.44 -5.88 -0.84
C ILE A 21 -3.12 -6.15 0.63
N LYS A 22 -1.83 -6.17 0.98
CA LYS A 22 -1.39 -6.30 2.38
C LYS A 22 -1.91 -5.16 3.25
N LYS A 23 -1.81 -3.91 2.77
CA LYS A 23 -2.29 -2.72 3.49
C LYS A 23 -3.80 -2.73 3.74
N PHE A 24 -4.57 -3.34 2.85
CA PHE A 24 -6.01 -3.48 3.01
C PHE A 24 -6.42 -4.70 3.83
N HIS A 25 -5.46 -5.40 4.45
CA HIS A 25 -5.71 -6.59 5.27
C HIS A 25 -6.49 -7.67 4.51
N ILE A 26 -6.22 -7.78 3.22
CA ILE A 26 -6.84 -8.78 2.35
C ILE A 26 -6.01 -10.06 2.46
N TYR A 27 -6.42 -10.92 3.39
CA TYR A 27 -5.77 -12.22 3.63
C TYR A 27 -6.51 -13.37 2.95
N LYS A 28 -7.82 -13.22 2.74
CA LYS A 28 -8.65 -14.15 1.97
C LYS A 28 -8.69 -13.70 0.51
N ASP A 29 -8.74 -14.66 -0.41
CA ASP A 29 -8.92 -14.42 -1.86
C ASP A 29 -7.82 -13.52 -2.47
N TYR A 30 -6.59 -13.62 -1.97
CA TYR A 30 -5.43 -12.84 -2.43
C TYR A 30 -5.30 -12.80 -3.96
N ASP A 31 -5.41 -13.97 -4.61
CA ASP A 31 -5.29 -14.08 -6.06
C ASP A 31 -6.40 -13.31 -6.80
N GLU A 32 -7.62 -13.29 -6.26
CA GLU A 32 -8.73 -12.51 -6.81
C GLU A 32 -8.42 -11.02 -6.73
N TYR A 33 -8.03 -10.53 -5.56
CA TYR A 33 -7.71 -9.11 -5.37
C TYR A 33 -6.49 -8.67 -6.18
N TYR A 34 -5.52 -9.57 -6.37
CA TYR A 34 -4.39 -9.34 -7.26
C TYR A 34 -4.84 -9.20 -8.72
N GLN A 35 -5.75 -10.06 -9.19
CA GLN A 35 -6.34 -9.93 -10.52
C GLN A 35 -7.18 -8.66 -10.67
N ILE A 36 -7.99 -8.31 -9.68
CA ILE A 36 -8.77 -7.07 -9.66
C ILE A 36 -7.85 -5.84 -9.74
N ALA A 37 -6.72 -5.87 -9.04
CA ALA A 37 -5.71 -4.82 -9.11
C ALA A 37 -5.09 -4.72 -10.52
N LEU A 38 -4.76 -5.85 -11.15
CA LEU A 38 -4.27 -5.89 -12.53
C LEU A 38 -5.30 -5.37 -13.53
N ILE A 39 -6.59 -5.68 -13.35
CA ILE A 39 -7.68 -5.12 -14.17
C ILE A 39 -7.74 -3.60 -14.02
N GLY A 40 -7.61 -3.09 -12.78
CA GLY A 40 -7.51 -1.65 -12.51
C GLY A 40 -6.31 -1.02 -13.23
N LEU A 41 -5.15 -1.69 -13.21
CA LEU A 41 -3.94 -1.23 -13.89
C LEU A 41 -4.09 -1.24 -15.40
N TRP A 42 -4.71 -2.27 -15.98
CA TRP A 42 -5.02 -2.34 -17.41
C TRP A 42 -5.93 -1.20 -17.86
N ARG A 43 -6.98 -0.91 -17.08
CA ARG A 43 -7.87 0.24 -17.34
C ARG A 43 -7.10 1.56 -17.29
N ALA A 44 -6.19 1.72 -16.34
CA ALA A 44 -5.32 2.89 -16.25
C ALA A 44 -4.42 2.99 -17.49
N TYR A 45 -3.82 1.88 -17.91
CA TYR A 45 -2.97 1.81 -19.11
C TYR A 45 -3.70 2.20 -20.40
N GLN A 46 -4.96 1.78 -20.56
CA GLN A 46 -5.76 2.12 -21.74
C GLN A 46 -6.26 3.55 -21.76
N LYS A 47 -6.64 4.10 -20.60
CA LYS A 47 -7.31 5.41 -20.49
C LYS A 47 -6.39 6.55 -20.08
N PHE A 48 -5.10 6.27 -19.86
CA PHE A 48 -4.14 7.29 -19.45
C PHE A 48 -3.97 8.34 -20.54
N ASP A 49 -3.94 9.59 -20.10
CA ASP A 49 -3.77 10.77 -20.92
C ASP A 49 -2.54 11.52 -20.39
N GLU A 50 -1.52 11.63 -21.24
CA GLU A 50 -0.23 12.26 -20.91
C GLU A 50 -0.38 13.73 -20.50
N SER A 51 -1.46 14.40 -20.93
CA SER A 51 -1.73 15.80 -20.55
C SER A 51 -2.17 15.97 -19.09
N LYS A 52 -2.59 14.89 -18.41
CA LYS A 52 -3.19 14.92 -17.07
C LYS A 52 -2.22 14.58 -15.93
N GLY A 53 -0.93 14.36 -16.23
CA GLY A 53 0.12 14.11 -15.24
C GLY A 53 0.88 12.82 -15.47
N SER A 54 1.48 12.26 -14.42
CA SER A 54 2.29 11.04 -14.54
C SER A 54 1.44 9.77 -14.52
N PHE A 55 1.80 8.80 -15.38
CA PHE A 55 1.14 7.49 -15.43
C PHE A 55 1.16 6.79 -14.07
N SER A 56 2.29 6.84 -13.35
CA SER A 56 2.42 6.19 -12.04
C SER A 56 1.44 6.73 -11.01
N ALA A 57 1.19 8.04 -10.98
CA ALA A 57 0.22 8.62 -10.06
C ALA A 57 -1.21 8.20 -10.43
N TYR A 58 -1.55 8.25 -11.72
CA TYR A 58 -2.87 7.87 -12.22
C TYR A 58 -3.16 6.37 -12.02
N ALA A 59 -2.19 5.51 -12.31
CA ALA A 59 -2.25 4.07 -12.10
C ALA A 59 -2.43 3.75 -10.61
N TYR A 60 -1.66 4.38 -9.72
CA TYR A 60 -1.82 4.21 -8.27
C TYR A 60 -3.26 4.50 -7.83
N THR A 61 -3.83 5.65 -8.22
CA THR A 61 -5.19 6.03 -7.82
C THR A 61 -6.25 5.09 -8.38
N THR A 62 -6.07 4.63 -9.63
CA THR A 62 -7.03 3.78 -10.32
C THR A 62 -7.03 2.36 -9.74
N VAL A 63 -5.85 1.77 -9.52
CA VAL A 63 -5.69 0.45 -8.92
C VAL A 63 -6.26 0.45 -7.50
N ARG A 64 -5.88 1.44 -6.68
CA ARG A 64 -6.39 1.59 -5.31
C ARG A 64 -7.92 1.68 -5.28
N GLY A 65 -8.51 2.53 -6.13
CA GLY A 65 -9.96 2.69 -6.21
C GLY A 65 -10.68 1.43 -6.68
N THR A 66 -10.06 0.67 -7.58
CA THR A 66 -10.61 -0.60 -8.08
C THR A 66 -10.68 -1.65 -6.96
N ILE A 67 -9.59 -1.83 -6.20
CA ILE A 67 -9.56 -2.77 -5.05
C ILE A 67 -10.58 -2.37 -3.99
N LEU A 68 -10.64 -1.09 -3.60
CA LEU A 68 -11.58 -0.59 -2.60
C LEU A 68 -13.05 -0.73 -3.03
N SER A 69 -13.33 -0.59 -4.33
CA SER A 69 -14.69 -0.76 -4.84
C SER A 69 -15.13 -2.23 -4.77
N HIS A 70 -14.20 -3.17 -5.06
CA HIS A 70 -14.45 -4.59 -4.92
C HIS A 70 -14.71 -4.98 -3.46
N LEU A 71 -13.85 -4.53 -2.53
CA LEU A 71 -14.03 -4.74 -1.09
C LEU A 71 -15.39 -4.27 -0.57
N LYS A 72 -15.87 -3.11 -1.05
CA LYS A 72 -17.20 -2.62 -0.65
C LYS A 72 -18.32 -3.49 -1.20
N GLY A 73 -18.17 -4.01 -2.42
CA GLY A 73 -19.14 -4.90 -3.04
C GLY A 73 -19.24 -6.24 -2.32
N THR A 74 -18.10 -6.80 -1.89
CA THR A 74 -18.07 -8.08 -1.16
C THR A 74 -18.72 -7.97 0.22
N ILE A 75 -18.43 -6.90 0.98
CA ILE A 75 -19.09 -6.66 2.28
C ILE A 75 -20.62 -6.58 2.13
N LEU A 76 -21.09 -5.82 1.13
CA LEU A 76 -22.54 -5.68 0.86
C LEU A 76 -23.20 -6.98 0.39
N TYR A 77 -22.44 -7.89 -0.21
CA TYR A 77 -22.93 -9.20 -0.64
C TYR A 77 -23.02 -10.17 0.55
N GLU A 78 -21.99 -10.21 1.39
CA GLU A 78 -21.93 -11.03 2.61
C GLU A 78 -23.02 -10.64 3.63
N GLU A 79 -23.35 -9.35 3.76
CA GLU A 79 -24.46 -8.84 4.58
C GLU A 79 -25.85 -9.32 4.12
N ARG A 80 -26.01 -9.66 2.83
CA ARG A 80 -27.32 -10.02 2.25
C ARG A 80 -27.59 -11.52 2.26
N GLU A 81 -26.56 -12.35 2.37
CA GLU A 81 -26.69 -13.81 2.23
C GLU A 81 -26.67 -14.57 3.57
N THR A 82 -26.63 -13.90 4.74
CA THR A 82 -26.61 -14.56 6.05
C THR A 82 -27.88 -14.30 6.89
N PRO A 83 -28.60 -15.34 7.38
CA PRO A 83 -29.58 -15.20 8.46
C PRO A 83 -28.90 -14.69 9.73
N ALA A 84 -29.63 -13.94 10.54
CA ALA A 84 -29.23 -13.08 11.67
C ALA A 84 -28.33 -13.65 12.80
N GLU A 85 -27.67 -14.80 12.65
CA GLU A 85 -26.86 -15.46 13.67
C GLU A 85 -25.34 -15.45 13.40
N GLN A 86 -24.87 -14.91 12.28
CA GLN A 86 -23.44 -14.63 12.04
C GLN A 86 -23.04 -13.16 12.30
N ASN A 87 -23.67 -12.55 13.30
CA ASN A 87 -23.15 -11.34 13.98
C ASN A 87 -21.83 -11.59 14.76
N LEU A 88 -21.04 -12.58 14.34
CA LEU A 88 -19.80 -13.03 14.96
C LEU A 88 -18.67 -13.22 13.93
N LEU A 89 -18.77 -12.64 12.74
CA LEU A 89 -17.57 -12.38 11.93
C LEU A 89 -16.91 -11.10 12.43
N SER A 90 -16.19 -11.29 13.53
CA SER A 90 -14.80 -10.90 13.60
C SER A 90 -14.49 -9.58 12.90
N LEU A 91 -14.74 -8.50 13.64
CA LEU A 91 -13.63 -7.64 14.01
C LEU A 91 -12.47 -8.58 14.40
N ASN A 92 -11.71 -9.05 13.41
CA ASN A 92 -10.40 -9.60 13.68
C ASN A 92 -9.62 -8.40 14.19
N GLU A 93 -9.73 -8.18 15.50
CA GLU A 93 -8.58 -8.15 16.40
C GLU A 93 -7.68 -9.36 16.17
N ASP A 94 -7.32 -9.66 14.91
CA ASP A 94 -5.99 -10.11 14.63
C ASP A 94 -5.15 -8.86 14.88
N LEU A 95 -4.79 -8.69 16.15
CA LEU A 95 -3.39 -8.62 16.51
C LEU A 95 -2.65 -9.64 15.62
N ALA A 96 -2.41 -9.27 14.36
CA ALA A 96 -1.25 -9.71 13.65
C ALA A 96 -0.12 -9.16 14.50
N LEU A 97 0.22 -9.91 15.56
CA LEU A 97 1.56 -9.90 16.10
C LEU A 97 2.40 -9.97 14.84
N PRO A 98 3.15 -8.90 14.50
CA PRO A 98 3.98 -8.98 13.33
C PRO A 98 4.78 -10.25 13.51
N VAL A 99 4.79 -11.13 12.49
CA VAL A 99 5.55 -12.39 12.52
C VAL A 99 6.87 -12.02 13.20
N PRO A 100 7.19 -12.54 14.39
CA PRO A 100 8.19 -11.90 15.25
C PRO A 100 9.48 -11.59 14.48
N LEU A 101 9.83 -12.52 13.58
CA LEU A 101 10.90 -12.42 12.61
C LEU A 101 10.82 -11.19 11.66
N GLU A 102 9.68 -10.90 11.03
CA GLU A 102 9.51 -9.74 10.15
C GLU A 102 9.60 -8.41 10.92
N SER A 103 9.03 -8.32 12.13
CA SER A 103 9.21 -7.12 12.97
C SER A 103 10.63 -6.94 13.45
N GLU A 104 11.33 -8.02 13.80
CA GLU A 104 12.72 -7.97 14.26
C GLU A 104 13.62 -7.51 13.12
N ILE A 105 13.44 -8.08 11.93
CA ILE A 105 14.19 -7.70 10.71
C ILE A 105 13.97 -6.22 10.41
N ILE A 106 12.72 -5.73 10.42
CA ILE A 106 12.43 -4.32 10.18
C ILE A 106 13.05 -3.44 11.28
N LYS A 107 12.93 -3.83 12.57
CA LYS A 107 13.51 -3.08 13.70
C LYS A 107 15.03 -2.94 13.58
N GLN A 108 15.73 -4.02 13.24
CA GLN A 108 17.17 -4.02 12.99
C GLN A 108 17.53 -3.07 11.84
N HIS A 109 16.78 -3.14 10.74
CA HIS A 109 17.02 -2.30 9.56
C HIS A 109 16.59 -0.84 9.73
N ILE A 110 15.84 -0.47 10.77
CA ILE A 110 15.50 0.93 11.04
C ILE A 110 16.23 1.50 12.24
N GLU A 111 17.06 0.72 12.94
CA GLU A 111 17.66 1.12 14.22
C GLU A 111 18.47 2.41 14.10
N HIS A 112 19.24 2.54 13.01
CA HIS A 112 20.10 3.69 12.66
C HIS A 112 19.35 4.91 12.11
N LEU A 113 18.03 4.82 11.92
CA LEU A 113 17.21 5.97 11.53
C LEU A 113 16.95 6.88 12.73
N THR A 114 16.86 8.17 12.46
CA THR A 114 16.42 9.17 13.44
C THR A 114 14.93 8.96 13.75
N GLY A 115 14.46 9.45 14.91
CA GLY A 115 13.05 9.30 15.31
C GLY A 115 12.05 9.78 14.24
N ARG A 116 12.37 10.88 13.54
CA ARG A 116 11.54 11.42 12.45
C ARG A 116 11.53 10.55 11.20
N GLU A 117 12.66 9.93 10.88
CA GLU A 117 12.78 8.97 9.79
C GLU A 117 12.04 7.66 10.12
N LYS A 118 12.12 7.19 11.37
CA LYS A 118 11.35 6.04 11.88
C LYS A 118 9.84 6.30 11.79
N ILE A 119 9.39 7.49 12.20
CA ILE A 119 7.98 7.91 12.04
C ILE A 119 7.54 7.78 10.58
N TYR A 120 8.35 8.26 9.63
CA TYR A 120 8.03 8.09 8.20
C TYR A 120 7.95 6.60 7.80
N VAL A 121 8.88 5.76 8.22
CA VAL A 121 8.86 4.33 7.85
C VAL A 121 7.65 3.62 8.43
N ILE A 122 7.35 3.83 9.71
CA ILE A 122 6.24 3.17 10.38
C ILE A 122 4.92 3.70 9.81
N GLU A 123 4.70 5.01 9.90
CA GLU A 123 3.37 5.59 9.62
C GLU A 123 3.08 5.66 8.13
N HIS A 124 4.08 5.97 7.28
CA HIS A 124 3.84 6.11 5.83
C HIS A 124 4.05 4.79 5.06
N LEU A 125 5.10 4.04 5.37
CA LEU A 125 5.47 2.84 4.60
C LEU A 125 4.77 1.57 5.11
N LEU A 126 4.62 1.40 6.42
CA LEU A 126 3.96 0.22 7.00
C LEU A 126 2.46 0.43 7.19
N GLU A 127 2.06 1.53 7.85
CA GLU A 127 0.65 1.81 8.18
C GLU A 127 -0.06 2.58 7.06
N GLY A 128 0.71 3.29 6.22
CA GLY A 128 0.19 3.90 4.99
C GLY A 128 -0.60 5.20 5.17
N TYR A 129 -0.39 5.93 6.27
CA TYR A 129 -0.87 7.30 6.44
C TYR A 129 -0.36 8.22 5.33
N SER A 130 -1.15 9.20 4.92
CA SER A 130 -0.71 10.17 3.91
C SER A 130 0.28 11.18 4.51
N TYR A 131 1.06 11.84 3.65
CA TYR A 131 1.92 12.95 4.08
C TYR A 131 1.16 14.05 4.83
N LYS A 132 -0.15 14.24 4.52
CA LYS A 132 -0.99 15.22 5.19
C LYS A 132 -1.39 14.76 6.59
N ASP A 133 -1.73 13.49 6.75
CA ASP A 133 -2.15 12.92 8.03
C ASP A 133 -0.99 12.92 9.02
N ILE A 134 0.21 12.54 8.56
CA ILE A 134 1.43 12.59 9.38
C ILE A 134 1.80 14.03 9.73
N ALA A 135 1.73 14.94 8.75
CA ALA A 135 1.98 16.35 8.99
C ALA A 135 1.04 16.94 10.07
N TYR A 136 -0.24 16.60 10.00
CA TYR A 136 -1.23 16.98 10.99
C TYR A 136 -0.95 16.36 12.37
N LYS A 137 -0.74 15.04 12.42
CA LYS A 137 -0.50 14.27 13.66
C LYS A 137 0.72 14.77 14.44
N TYR A 138 1.78 15.16 13.75
CA TYR A 138 3.03 15.62 14.37
C TYR A 138 3.21 17.14 14.36
N GLY A 139 2.21 17.91 13.90
CA GLY A 139 2.28 19.38 13.88
C GLY A 139 3.39 19.93 12.98
N VAL A 140 3.71 19.25 11.88
CA VAL A 140 4.78 19.64 10.94
C VAL A 140 4.24 19.93 9.54
N SER A 141 5.08 20.47 8.65
CA SER A 141 4.70 20.64 7.25
C SER A 141 4.78 19.32 6.47
N THR A 142 3.95 19.16 5.44
CA THR A 142 4.03 18.02 4.51
C THR A 142 5.40 17.92 3.83
N GLY A 143 6.09 19.05 3.64
CA GLY A 143 7.46 19.10 3.12
C GLY A 143 8.48 18.49 4.09
N ALA A 144 8.31 18.69 5.40
CA ALA A 144 9.14 18.06 6.42
C ALA A 144 9.01 16.52 6.38
N VAL A 145 7.76 16.01 6.31
CA VAL A 145 7.51 14.56 6.21
C VAL A 145 8.14 13.97 4.93
N LYS A 146 8.05 14.68 3.80
CA LYS A 146 8.73 14.28 2.55
C LYS A 146 10.25 14.23 2.71
N ASN A 147 10.84 15.18 3.43
CA ASN A 147 12.28 15.20 3.69
C ASN A 147 12.71 14.06 4.61
N TRP A 148 11.93 13.72 5.64
CA TRP A 148 12.16 12.54 6.46
C TRP A 148 12.20 11.28 5.60
N GLY A 149 11.25 11.15 4.66
CA GLY A 149 11.19 10.03 3.75
C GLY A 149 12.32 9.94 2.73
N LYS A 150 12.89 11.07 2.30
CA LYS A 150 14.08 11.09 1.43
C LYS A 150 15.31 10.57 2.18
N SER A 151 15.55 11.09 3.39
CA SER A 151 16.70 10.67 4.20
C SER A 151 16.59 9.23 4.68
N ALA A 152 15.41 8.81 5.12
CA ALA A 152 15.12 7.43 5.53
C ALA A 152 15.43 6.43 4.40
N ARG A 153 14.92 6.66 3.18
CA ARG A 153 15.16 5.77 2.03
C ARG A 153 16.63 5.69 1.63
N LYS A 154 17.39 6.80 1.73
CA LYS A 154 18.83 6.81 1.45
C LYS A 154 19.59 5.89 2.42
N LYS A 155 19.25 5.95 3.72
CA LYS A 155 19.88 5.12 4.76
C LYS A 155 19.46 3.65 4.68
N LEU A 156 18.19 3.38 4.40
CA LEU A 156 17.68 2.02 4.19
C LEU A 156 18.35 1.35 2.99
N LYS A 157 18.48 2.08 1.87
CA LYS A 157 19.16 1.56 0.68
C LYS A 157 20.64 1.25 0.93
N ALA A 158 21.33 2.07 1.73
CA ALA A 158 22.72 1.81 2.09
C ALA A 158 22.87 0.56 2.97
N SER A 159 21.95 0.36 3.92
CA SER A 159 21.94 -0.83 4.79
C SER A 159 21.70 -2.12 4.01
N LEU A 160 20.77 -2.11 3.05
CA LEU A 160 20.38 -3.28 2.27
C LEU A 160 21.36 -3.64 1.13
N LEU A 161 22.35 -2.79 0.85
CA LEU A 161 23.39 -3.03 -0.17
C LEU A 161 24.74 -3.45 0.45
N GLN A 162 24.79 -3.59 1.79
CA GLN A 162 25.97 -4.04 2.52
C GLN A 162 25.90 -5.52 2.93
N GLU A 163 24.84 -6.22 2.51
CA GLU A 163 24.71 -7.69 2.52
C GLU A 163 24.98 -8.25 1.12
#